data_AF-A0A7S2R9Z3-F1
#
_entry.id   AF-A0A7S2R9Z3-F1
#
_cell.length_a   1.000
_cell.length_b   1.000
_cell.length_c   1.000
_cell.angle_alpha   90.00
_cell.angle_beta   90.00
_cell.angle_gamma   90.00
#
_symmetry.space_group_name_H-M   'P 1'
#
loop_
_entity.id
_entity.type
_entity.pdbx_description
1 polymer ?
#
loop_
_entity_poly.entity_id
_entity_poly.type
_entity_poly.pdbx_seq_one_letter_code
_entity_poly.pdbx_strand_id
1 'polypeptide(L)'
;MGDELPIGWTREFSRSQAREYFFHAATRKSVWKREEIPTAATDKSVGDKRAPEEAAGSSQQVKKSKPDNTPKTSVAIIVPFRDQHAAQKRSQHLKKFIPHMEAFLAETPGIVNFHVFIVEQSEDGKKFNRGKLLNIGFKYACEFDTPHPFNSFIFHDVDLLPQEPVKKWYAKYPKYPIHIARCWGRYNNNPDYFGGIVAFSKEDFELIDGFPNLYAGWGGEDDELQKRVAASKLHIDAPPKNLGRGAIVDLENMDLKTKLGVLRKTDWKCNVKWEIRDEHNNLRPKRKELPWWGVKSLEYKLLSKSSLGEHSTKLLVDILPNLNADGTEHWSNNKTDWK
;
A
#
# COMPACT_ATOMS: atom_id res chain seq x y z
N MET A 1 46.65 17.23 8.16
CA MET A 1 46.99 16.66 6.84
C MET A 1 45.72 16.07 6.25
N GLY A 2 45.21 16.67 5.17
CA GLY A 2 44.25 16.12 4.21
C GLY A 2 42.97 15.48 4.73
N ASP A 3 41.97 16.29 5.09
CA ASP A 3 40.60 15.80 5.34
C ASP A 3 39.79 15.57 4.05
N GLU A 4 40.48 15.52 2.90
CA GLU A 4 39.88 15.34 1.59
C GLU A 4 39.62 13.85 1.30
N LEU A 5 38.41 13.58 0.80
CA LEU A 5 38.00 12.26 0.33
C LEU A 5 38.44 12.06 -1.12
N PRO A 6 38.72 10.82 -1.55
CA PRO A 6 38.99 10.52 -2.96
C PRO A 6 37.86 10.99 -3.87
N ILE A 7 38.19 11.37 -5.12
CA ILE A 7 37.25 11.89 -6.11
C ILE A 7 36.03 10.97 -6.23
N GLY A 8 34.84 11.55 -6.13
CA GLY A 8 33.56 10.86 -6.22
C GLY A 8 32.97 10.40 -4.88
N TRP A 9 33.74 10.43 -3.79
CA TRP A 9 33.26 10.11 -2.44
C TRP A 9 32.82 11.36 -1.66
N THR A 10 31.64 11.30 -1.05
CA THR A 10 31.11 12.32 -0.14
C THR A 10 30.93 11.74 1.27
N ARG A 11 31.04 12.59 2.30
CA ARG A 11 30.68 12.24 3.69
C ARG A 11 29.21 12.59 3.90
N GLU A 12 28.42 11.64 4.39
CA GLU A 12 27.00 11.80 4.66
C GLU A 12 26.63 11.27 6.05
N PHE A 13 25.45 11.65 6.56
CA PHE A 13 24.99 11.26 7.90
C PHE A 13 23.71 10.43 7.81
N SER A 14 23.74 9.19 8.31
CA SER A 14 22.57 8.32 8.38
C SER A 14 21.74 8.67 9.62
N ARG A 15 20.56 9.26 9.41
CA ARG A 15 19.63 9.59 10.51
C ARG A 15 19.04 8.36 11.19
N SER A 16 18.90 7.25 10.49
CA SER A 16 18.33 6.01 11.03
C SER A 16 19.32 5.22 11.89
N GLN A 17 20.61 5.32 11.58
CA GLN A 17 21.70 4.64 12.31
C GLN A 17 22.49 5.59 13.23
N ALA A 18 22.10 6.88 13.25
CA ALA A 18 22.75 7.95 14.00
C ALA A 18 24.29 7.97 13.85
N ARG A 19 24.80 7.70 12.64
CA ARG A 19 26.24 7.66 12.35
C ARG A 19 26.57 8.12 10.93
N GLU A 20 27.81 8.56 10.74
CA GLU A 20 28.35 8.95 9.43
C GLU A 20 28.57 7.73 8.52
N TYR A 21 28.48 7.96 7.21
CA TYR A 21 28.88 7.02 6.16
C TYR A 21 29.47 7.78 4.97
N PHE A 22 30.11 7.05 4.06
CA PHE A 22 30.70 7.61 2.85
C PHE A 22 29.98 7.05 1.63
N PHE A 23 29.64 7.91 0.67
CA PHE A 23 28.87 7.57 -0.52
C PHE A 23 29.64 7.91 -1.79
N HIS A 24 29.66 6.99 -2.77
CA HIS A 24 30.27 7.24 -4.07
C HIS A 24 29.22 7.48 -5.17
N ALA A 25 29.14 8.70 -5.69
CA ALA A 25 28.04 9.13 -6.55
C ALA A 25 27.90 8.33 -7.86
N ALA A 26 29.03 7.98 -8.51
CA ALA A 26 29.00 7.30 -9.80
C ALA A 26 28.68 5.79 -9.70
N THR A 27 29.06 5.14 -8.59
CA THR A 27 28.86 3.69 -8.41
C THR A 27 27.72 3.35 -7.45
N ARG A 28 27.16 4.36 -6.79
CA ARG A 28 26.13 4.26 -5.74
C ARG A 28 26.52 3.36 -4.56
N LYS A 29 27.82 3.18 -4.32
CA LYS A 29 28.35 2.40 -3.20
C LYS A 29 28.35 3.24 -1.91
N SER A 30 27.99 2.62 -0.79
CA SER A 30 28.09 3.21 0.55
C SER A 30 29.01 2.38 1.42
N VAL A 31 29.87 3.02 2.21
CA VAL A 31 30.73 2.37 3.21
C VAL A 31 30.61 3.09 4.55
N TRP A 32 30.82 2.37 5.65
CA TRP A 32 30.60 2.92 7.00
C TRP A 32 31.89 3.35 7.68
N LYS A 33 33.04 2.92 7.16
CA LYS A 33 34.36 3.25 7.69
C LYS A 33 35.21 3.89 6.60
N ARG A 34 36.03 4.88 6.96
CA ARG A 34 36.89 5.59 6.00
C ARG A 34 37.93 4.65 5.40
N GLU A 35 38.40 3.67 6.17
CA GLU A 35 39.39 2.68 5.70
C GLU A 35 38.84 1.74 4.61
N GLU A 36 37.51 1.68 4.43
CA GLU A 36 36.85 0.91 3.38
C GLU A 36 36.77 1.68 2.03
N ILE A 37 37.16 2.96 2.02
CA ILE A 37 37.27 3.77 0.81
C ILE A 37 38.56 3.35 0.08
N PRO A 38 38.48 2.88 -1.18
CA PRO A 38 39.67 2.51 -1.93
C PRO A 38 40.64 3.70 -2.09
N THR A 39 41.91 3.51 -1.74
CA THR A 39 42.98 4.48 -2.04
C THR A 39 43.30 4.45 -3.54
N ALA A 40 43.31 5.60 -4.19
CA ALA A 40 43.39 5.70 -5.65
C ALA A 40 44.77 5.32 -6.23
N ALA A 41 44.75 4.35 -7.17
CA ALA A 41 45.67 4.11 -8.30
C ALA A 41 45.04 2.96 -9.12
N THR A 42 44.85 2.96 -10.44
CA THR A 42 45.33 3.77 -11.57
C THR A 42 44.34 3.65 -12.74
N ASP A 43 44.44 4.66 -13.61
CA ASP A 43 43.61 5.13 -14.72
C ASP A 43 43.65 4.29 -16.04
N LYS A 44 42.61 4.41 -16.90
CA LYS A 44 42.68 4.91 -18.31
C LYS A 44 41.58 4.42 -19.28
N SER A 45 40.80 5.38 -19.81
CA SER A 45 40.70 5.78 -21.24
C SER A 45 39.60 6.86 -21.37
N VAL A 46 39.89 8.16 -21.56
CA VAL A 46 40.25 8.96 -22.78
C VAL A 46 39.12 8.99 -23.84
N GLY A 47 38.63 10.12 -24.39
CA GLY A 47 39.00 11.56 -24.38
C GLY A 47 37.81 12.46 -24.85
N ASP A 48 37.70 13.74 -24.43
CA ASP A 48 38.16 15.02 -25.05
C ASP A 48 37.39 15.38 -26.36
N LYS A 49 36.71 16.54 -26.55
CA LYS A 49 37.16 17.94 -26.51
C LYS A 49 36.02 19.01 -26.46
N ARG A 50 36.31 20.09 -25.70
CA ARG A 50 36.03 21.56 -25.75
C ARG A 50 34.80 22.20 -26.45
N ALA A 51 34.33 23.27 -25.76
CA ALA A 51 33.29 24.32 -26.00
C ALA A 51 33.71 25.40 -27.05
N PRO A 52 33.01 26.56 -27.30
CA PRO A 52 31.85 27.17 -26.61
C PRO A 52 30.77 27.92 -27.46
N GLU A 53 29.76 28.43 -26.74
CA GLU A 53 29.03 29.71 -26.89
C GLU A 53 27.84 29.95 -27.85
N GLU A 54 26.94 30.77 -27.30
CA GLU A 54 25.94 31.68 -27.89
C GLU A 54 24.51 31.24 -28.27
N ALA A 55 23.64 32.26 -28.20
CA ALA A 55 22.23 32.25 -27.87
C ALA A 55 21.30 32.43 -29.08
N ALA A 56 19.99 32.37 -28.77
CA ALA A 56 18.83 32.99 -29.44
C ALA A 56 17.82 32.02 -30.06
N GLY A 57 16.53 32.36 -29.93
CA GLY A 57 15.49 31.91 -30.86
C GLY A 57 14.22 31.36 -30.24
N SER A 58 13.26 32.26 -29.98
CA SER A 58 11.85 31.96 -29.68
C SER A 58 11.18 31.10 -30.75
N SER A 59 10.26 30.20 -30.34
CA SER A 59 8.99 29.95 -31.05
C SER A 59 8.04 29.11 -30.18
N GLN A 60 7.02 29.75 -29.62
CA GLN A 60 5.86 29.08 -29.04
C GLN A 60 5.04 28.44 -30.16
N GLN A 61 4.96 27.11 -30.19
CA GLN A 61 3.92 26.40 -30.91
C GLN A 61 2.86 25.91 -29.93
N VAL A 62 1.67 26.48 -30.06
CA VAL A 62 0.43 26.02 -29.43
C VAL A 62 0.13 24.61 -29.96
N LYS A 63 0.43 23.58 -29.16
CA LYS A 63 0.02 22.21 -29.46
C LYS A 63 -1.48 22.08 -29.23
N LYS A 64 -2.25 21.96 -30.31
CA LYS A 64 -3.62 21.42 -30.26
C LYS A 64 -3.57 20.07 -29.54
N SER A 65 -4.29 19.97 -28.42
CA SER A 65 -4.38 18.75 -27.61
C SER A 65 -4.98 17.61 -28.44
N LYS A 66 -4.24 16.50 -28.56
CA LYS A 66 -4.79 15.22 -29.02
C LYS A 66 -5.93 14.80 -28.09
N PRO A 67 -6.94 14.06 -28.59
CA PRO A 67 -7.97 13.48 -27.73
C PRO A 67 -7.29 12.67 -26.62
N ASP A 68 -7.75 12.90 -25.39
CA ASP A 68 -7.23 12.25 -24.19
C ASP A 68 -7.52 10.75 -24.27
N ASN A 69 -6.51 9.96 -24.64
CA ASN A 69 -6.59 8.51 -24.78
C ASN A 69 -6.37 7.79 -23.43
N THR A 70 -6.60 8.49 -22.31
CA THR A 70 -6.55 7.88 -20.99
C THR A 70 -7.71 6.90 -20.82
N PRO A 71 -7.44 5.67 -20.35
CA PRO A 71 -8.51 4.72 -20.07
C PRO A 71 -9.46 5.31 -19.02
N LYS A 72 -10.76 5.23 -19.31
CA LYS A 72 -11.82 5.59 -18.37
C LYS A 72 -11.73 4.69 -17.14
N THR A 73 -11.84 5.27 -15.94
CA THR A 73 -11.63 4.55 -14.68
C THR A 73 -12.94 4.00 -14.14
N SER A 74 -13.01 2.68 -13.98
CA SER A 74 -14.09 1.96 -13.29
C SER A 74 -13.56 1.44 -11.96
N VAL A 75 -14.15 1.88 -10.84
CA VAL A 75 -13.56 1.81 -9.51
C VAL A 75 -14.26 0.79 -8.61
N ALA A 76 -13.50 -0.17 -8.07
CA ALA A 76 -13.94 -1.00 -6.95
C ALA A 76 -13.33 -0.46 -5.64
N ILE A 77 -14.16 0.01 -4.71
CA ILE A 77 -13.71 0.32 -3.35
C ILE A 77 -13.88 -0.94 -2.50
N ILE A 78 -12.79 -1.45 -1.93
CA ILE A 78 -12.80 -2.67 -1.11
C ILE A 78 -12.46 -2.30 0.33
N VAL A 79 -13.41 -2.55 1.23
CA VAL A 79 -13.34 -2.12 2.63
C VAL A 79 -13.37 -3.35 3.54
N PRO A 80 -12.30 -3.62 4.31
CA PRO A 80 -12.28 -4.69 5.27
C PRO A 80 -13.04 -4.23 6.52
N PHE A 81 -13.94 -5.06 7.05
CA PHE A 81 -14.85 -4.66 8.11
C PHE A 81 -15.02 -5.73 9.18
N ARG A 82 -15.10 -5.30 10.43
CA ARG A 82 -15.66 -6.06 11.55
C ARG A 82 -15.92 -5.10 12.71
N ASP A 83 -17.10 -5.15 13.31
CA ASP A 83 -17.47 -4.29 14.44
C ASP A 83 -17.38 -5.03 15.76
N GLN A 84 -16.15 -5.31 16.20
CA GLN A 84 -15.90 -6.21 17.32
C GLN A 84 -15.71 -5.54 18.67
N HIS A 85 -15.38 -4.25 18.71
CA HIS A 85 -14.91 -3.64 19.95
C HIS A 85 -15.57 -2.29 20.21
N ALA A 86 -16.11 -2.11 21.42
CA ALA A 86 -16.83 -0.88 21.81
C ALA A 86 -16.02 0.43 21.62
N ALA A 87 -14.69 0.35 21.76
CA ALA A 87 -13.79 1.48 21.52
C ALA A 87 -13.58 1.80 20.02
N GLN A 88 -13.73 0.82 19.14
CA GLN A 88 -13.67 0.99 17.69
C GLN A 88 -15.10 1.01 17.17
N LYS A 89 -15.69 2.20 17.06
CA LYS A 89 -17.10 2.40 16.66
C LYS A 89 -17.30 2.15 15.16
N ARG A 90 -16.86 0.99 14.64
CA ARG A 90 -16.76 0.68 13.21
C ARG A 90 -18.12 0.71 12.54
N SER A 91 -19.18 0.22 13.19
CA SER A 91 -20.54 0.38 12.66
C SER A 91 -20.96 1.86 12.51
N GLN A 92 -20.54 2.74 13.42
CA GLN A 92 -20.82 4.18 13.29
C GLN A 92 -19.98 4.81 12.18
N HIS A 93 -18.75 4.35 12.00
CA HIS A 93 -17.91 4.78 10.88
C HIS A 93 -18.53 4.34 9.55
N LEU A 94 -18.98 3.08 9.43
CA LEU A 94 -19.62 2.55 8.23
C LEU A 94 -20.88 3.34 7.85
N LYS A 95 -21.72 3.70 8.84
CA LYS A 95 -22.91 4.55 8.63
C LYS A 95 -22.58 5.92 8.05
N LYS A 96 -21.41 6.48 8.34
CA LYS A 96 -20.92 7.73 7.74
C LYS A 96 -20.24 7.48 6.39
N PHE A 97 -19.48 6.39 6.30
CA PHE A 97 -18.65 6.03 5.17
C PHE A 97 -19.45 5.80 3.89
N ILE A 98 -20.50 4.97 3.93
CA ILE A 98 -21.29 4.61 2.73
C ILE A 98 -21.85 5.86 2.03
N PRO A 99 -22.69 6.70 2.66
CA PRO A 99 -23.26 7.86 1.97
C PRO A 99 -22.18 8.88 1.57
N HIS A 100 -21.11 9.02 2.36
CA HIS A 100 -19.99 9.90 2.01
C HIS A 100 -19.28 9.43 0.74
N MET A 101 -18.96 8.14 0.65
CA MET A 101 -18.25 7.59 -0.50
C MET A 101 -19.11 7.58 -1.77
N GLU A 102 -20.39 7.24 -1.66
CA GLU A 102 -21.31 7.28 -2.81
C GLU A 102 -21.40 8.70 -3.39
N ALA A 103 -21.62 9.71 -2.55
CA ALA A 103 -21.63 11.11 -2.99
C ALA A 103 -20.25 11.54 -3.55
N PHE A 104 -19.17 11.22 -2.83
CA PHE A 104 -17.81 11.58 -3.23
C PHE A 104 -17.44 11.01 -4.61
N LEU A 105 -17.73 9.73 -4.87
CA LEU A 105 -17.41 9.06 -6.12
C LEU A 105 -18.31 9.51 -7.27
N ALA A 106 -19.61 9.69 -7.03
CA ALA A 106 -20.55 10.20 -8.03
C ALA A 106 -20.18 11.61 -8.50
N GLU A 107 -19.68 12.46 -7.59
CA GLU A 107 -19.21 13.80 -7.91
C GLU A 107 -17.74 13.86 -8.37
N THR A 108 -17.06 12.72 -8.54
CA THR A 108 -15.65 12.69 -8.95
C THR A 108 -15.54 12.57 -10.47
N PRO A 109 -15.09 13.63 -11.19
CA PRO A 109 -14.97 13.58 -12.64
C PRO A 109 -13.96 12.52 -13.08
N GLY A 110 -14.29 11.76 -14.12
CA GLY A 110 -13.42 10.74 -14.72
C GLY A 110 -13.68 9.31 -14.23
N ILE A 111 -14.47 9.14 -13.16
CA ILE A 111 -15.00 7.84 -12.77
C ILE A 111 -16.25 7.56 -13.62
N VAL A 112 -16.26 6.43 -14.33
CA VAL A 112 -17.38 6.05 -15.22
C VAL A 112 -18.28 4.98 -14.63
N ASN A 113 -17.80 4.28 -13.61
CA ASN A 113 -18.53 3.31 -12.82
C ASN A 113 -17.83 3.17 -11.47
N PHE A 114 -18.59 2.92 -10.41
CA PHE A 114 -18.01 2.56 -9.13
C PHE A 114 -18.91 1.61 -8.35
N HIS A 115 -18.30 0.82 -7.46
CA HIS A 115 -19.01 0.02 -6.48
C HIS A 115 -18.19 -0.12 -5.19
N VAL A 116 -18.87 -0.10 -4.05
CA VAL A 116 -18.29 -0.25 -2.72
C VAL A 116 -18.58 -1.65 -2.20
N PHE A 117 -17.53 -2.40 -1.88
CA PHE A 117 -17.59 -3.74 -1.32
C PHE A 117 -17.13 -3.71 0.14
N ILE A 118 -18.08 -3.92 1.05
CA ILE A 118 -17.81 -4.10 2.47
C ILE A 118 -17.60 -5.59 2.72
N VAL A 119 -16.37 -5.98 3.08
CA VAL A 119 -16.00 -7.38 3.33
C VAL A 119 -15.93 -7.58 4.85
N GLU A 120 -16.99 -8.12 5.41
CA GLU A 120 -17.14 -8.36 6.84
C GLU A 120 -16.64 -9.76 7.23
N GLN A 121 -15.66 -9.82 8.12
CA GLN A 121 -15.25 -11.07 8.76
C GLN A 121 -16.30 -11.50 9.78
N SER A 122 -16.72 -12.76 9.72
CA SER A 122 -17.63 -13.34 10.70
C SER A 122 -17.04 -13.40 12.11
N GLU A 123 -17.89 -13.73 13.09
CA GLU A 123 -17.45 -14.06 14.45
C GLU A 123 -16.89 -15.49 14.49
N ASP A 124 -15.76 -15.68 13.80
CA ASP A 124 -15.00 -16.93 13.66
C ASP A 124 -14.12 -17.27 14.88
N GLY A 125 -14.19 -16.45 15.94
CA GLY A 125 -13.34 -16.56 17.12
C GLY A 125 -11.88 -16.11 16.89
N LYS A 126 -11.52 -15.67 15.69
CA LYS A 126 -10.16 -15.25 15.32
C LYS A 126 -10.00 -13.74 15.37
N LYS A 127 -8.74 -13.29 15.43
CA LYS A 127 -8.37 -11.88 15.24
C LYS A 127 -8.67 -11.40 13.82
N PHE A 128 -8.80 -10.08 13.70
CA PHE A 128 -9.21 -9.45 12.46
C PHE A 128 -8.10 -9.56 11.43
N ASN A 129 -8.41 -10.05 10.24
CA ASN A 129 -7.43 -10.26 9.18
C ASN A 129 -7.70 -9.30 8.01
N ARG A 130 -7.15 -8.09 8.13
CA ARG A 130 -7.32 -7.02 7.14
C ARG A 130 -6.88 -7.46 5.75
N GLY A 131 -5.66 -7.99 5.61
CA GLY A 131 -5.10 -8.38 4.32
C GLY A 131 -5.94 -9.46 3.61
N LYS A 132 -6.37 -10.48 4.34
CA LYS A 132 -7.19 -11.57 3.78
C LYS A 132 -8.56 -11.07 3.29
N LEU A 133 -9.22 -10.18 4.04
CA LEU A 133 -10.50 -9.59 3.64
C LEU A 133 -10.37 -8.73 2.37
N LEU A 134 -9.28 -7.97 2.24
CA LEU A 134 -9.02 -7.17 1.05
C LEU A 134 -8.81 -8.06 -0.19
N ASN A 135 -8.12 -9.20 -0.04
CA ASN A 135 -7.98 -10.18 -1.11
C ASN A 135 -9.32 -10.83 -1.51
N ILE A 136 -10.17 -11.15 -0.52
CA ILE A 136 -11.52 -11.68 -0.77
C ILE A 136 -12.35 -10.65 -1.56
N GLY A 137 -12.33 -9.38 -1.14
CA GLY A 137 -13.03 -8.31 -1.84
C GLY A 137 -12.52 -8.09 -3.26
N PHE A 138 -11.20 -8.20 -3.49
CA PHE A 138 -10.61 -8.14 -4.82
C PHE A 138 -11.14 -9.25 -5.74
N LYS A 139 -11.09 -10.50 -5.28
CA LYS A 139 -11.58 -11.64 -6.05
C LYS A 139 -13.07 -11.49 -6.40
N TYR A 140 -13.87 -11.10 -5.41
CA TYR A 140 -15.30 -10.87 -5.61
C TYR A 140 -15.56 -9.71 -6.59
N ALA A 141 -14.83 -8.60 -6.48
CA ALA A 141 -14.97 -7.47 -7.40
C ALA A 141 -14.58 -7.82 -8.84
N CYS A 142 -13.56 -8.67 -9.04
CA CYS A 142 -13.17 -9.17 -10.36
C CYS A 142 -14.25 -10.03 -11.04
N GLU A 143 -15.08 -10.72 -10.26
CA GLU A 143 -16.17 -11.60 -10.71
C GLU A 143 -17.54 -10.91 -10.67
N PHE A 144 -17.59 -9.63 -10.26
CA PHE A 144 -18.83 -8.91 -10.09
C PHE A 144 -19.50 -8.61 -11.43
N ASP A 145 -20.78 -8.97 -11.55
CA ASP A 145 -21.56 -8.74 -12.76
C ASP A 145 -21.89 -7.24 -12.92
N THR A 146 -21.20 -6.58 -13.83
CA THR A 146 -21.38 -5.17 -14.18
C THR A 146 -21.05 -4.93 -15.64
N PRO A 147 -21.76 -4.04 -16.35
CA PRO A 147 -21.43 -3.66 -17.72
C PRO A 147 -20.05 -2.99 -17.86
N HIS A 148 -19.48 -2.50 -16.76
CA HIS A 148 -18.19 -1.82 -16.73
C HIS A 148 -17.25 -2.48 -15.72
N PRO A 149 -16.55 -3.58 -16.10
CA PRO A 149 -15.60 -4.26 -15.24
C PRO A 149 -14.60 -3.28 -14.59
N PHE A 150 -14.30 -3.51 -13.31
CA PHE A 150 -13.41 -2.63 -12.56
C PHE A 150 -11.97 -2.77 -13.06
N ASN A 151 -11.31 -1.63 -13.24
CA ASN A 151 -9.91 -1.54 -13.66
C ASN A 151 -9.05 -0.74 -12.66
N SER A 152 -9.67 -0.20 -11.61
CA SER A 152 -9.01 0.43 -10.47
C SER A 152 -9.57 -0.14 -9.18
N PHE A 153 -8.72 -0.80 -8.39
CA PHE A 153 -9.09 -1.43 -7.13
C PHE A 153 -8.50 -0.61 -5.99
N ILE A 154 -9.36 0.04 -5.21
CA ILE A 154 -8.96 0.90 -4.10
C ILE A 154 -9.28 0.20 -2.79
N PHE A 155 -8.24 -0.19 -2.07
CA PHE A 155 -8.32 -0.81 -0.75
C PHE A 155 -8.35 0.27 0.31
N HIS A 156 -9.38 0.26 1.14
CA HIS A 156 -9.76 1.45 1.89
C HIS A 156 -10.17 1.13 3.34
N ASP A 157 -9.59 1.84 4.30
CA ASP A 157 -10.03 1.75 5.71
C ASP A 157 -11.34 2.52 5.94
N VAL A 158 -12.32 1.90 6.62
CA VAL A 158 -13.69 2.46 6.79
C VAL A 158 -13.76 3.77 7.60
N ASP A 159 -12.69 4.11 8.33
CA ASP A 159 -12.59 5.31 9.18
C ASP A 159 -11.93 6.50 8.48
N LEU A 160 -11.53 6.38 7.22
CA LEU A 160 -10.95 7.47 6.46
C LEU A 160 -12.01 8.03 5.50
N LEU A 161 -12.30 9.33 5.54
CA LEU A 161 -13.22 9.98 4.62
C LEU A 161 -12.44 10.90 3.67
N PRO A 162 -12.30 10.54 2.38
CA PRO A 162 -11.60 11.37 1.41
C PRO A 162 -12.36 12.68 1.17
N GLN A 163 -11.61 13.76 0.97
CA GLN A 163 -12.16 15.09 0.66
C GLN A 163 -11.78 15.50 -0.76
N GLU A 164 -12.31 16.63 -1.24
CA GLU A 164 -12.07 17.12 -2.62
C GLU A 164 -10.63 16.94 -3.11
N PRO A 165 -9.57 17.33 -2.36
CA PRO A 165 -8.21 17.37 -2.89
C PRO A 165 -7.68 16.01 -3.39
N VAL A 166 -8.30 14.90 -2.95
CA VAL A 166 -7.95 13.54 -3.38
C VAL A 166 -8.84 12.98 -4.50
N LYS A 167 -9.93 13.65 -4.93
CA LYS A 167 -10.84 13.18 -6.01
C LYS A 167 -10.09 12.73 -7.26
N LYS A 168 -9.14 13.53 -7.73
CA LYS A 168 -8.31 13.20 -8.91
C LYS A 168 -7.51 11.90 -8.77
N TRP A 169 -7.18 11.48 -7.55
CA TRP A 169 -6.43 10.25 -7.28
C TRP A 169 -7.32 9.02 -7.25
N TYR A 170 -8.61 9.18 -6.93
CA TYR A 170 -9.62 8.12 -7.09
C TYR A 170 -10.00 7.92 -8.56
N ALA A 171 -10.08 9.00 -9.34
CA ALA A 171 -10.35 8.94 -10.77
C ALA A 171 -9.14 8.47 -11.61
N LYS A 172 -7.92 8.54 -11.06
CA LYS A 172 -6.70 8.21 -11.80
C LYS A 172 -6.56 6.70 -11.98
N TYR A 173 -6.47 6.26 -13.23
CA TYR A 173 -6.11 4.89 -13.53
C TYR A 173 -4.73 4.56 -12.94
N PRO A 174 -4.60 3.51 -12.11
CA PRO A 174 -3.36 3.13 -11.46
C PRO A 174 -2.42 2.42 -12.46
N LYS A 175 -1.75 3.19 -13.33
CA LYS A 175 -0.63 2.69 -14.16
C LYS A 175 0.51 2.10 -13.30
N TYR A 176 0.60 2.59 -12.07
CA TYR A 176 1.41 2.08 -10.99
C TYR A 176 0.54 2.06 -9.72
N PRO A 177 0.87 1.24 -8.71
CA PRO A 177 0.24 1.33 -7.39
C PRO A 177 0.26 2.77 -6.85
N ILE A 178 -0.86 3.22 -6.28
CA ILE A 178 -1.01 4.59 -5.76
C ILE A 178 -1.23 4.53 -4.24
N HIS A 179 -0.38 5.18 -3.46
CA HIS A 179 -0.61 5.39 -2.03
C HIS A 179 -1.39 6.68 -1.79
N ILE A 180 -2.72 6.63 -1.93
CA ILE A 180 -3.60 7.81 -1.75
C ILE A 180 -3.46 8.37 -0.32
N ALA A 181 -3.42 7.49 0.69
CA ALA A 181 -3.24 7.89 2.08
C ALA A 181 -1.82 8.36 2.43
N ARG A 182 -0.88 8.49 1.49
CA ARG A 182 0.44 9.09 1.77
C ARG A 182 0.32 10.54 2.25
N CYS A 183 -0.72 11.25 1.82
CA CYS A 183 -1.02 12.59 2.28
C CYS A 183 -1.70 12.62 3.66
N TRP A 184 -2.12 11.48 4.20
CA TRP A 184 -2.72 11.42 5.53
C TRP A 184 -1.68 11.74 6.62
N GLY A 185 -1.95 12.77 7.42
CA GLY A 185 -1.00 13.29 8.41
C GLY A 185 -0.61 12.33 9.53
N ARG A 186 -1.37 11.24 9.76
CA ARG A 186 -1.17 10.38 10.94
C ARG A 186 0.06 9.49 10.89
N TYR A 187 0.40 8.97 9.71
CA TYR A 187 1.49 8.00 9.50
C TYR A 187 2.53 8.46 8.47
N ASN A 188 2.44 9.71 8.01
CA ASN A 188 3.31 10.27 6.96
C ASN A 188 4.81 10.33 7.33
N ASN A 189 5.15 10.25 8.62
CA ASN A 189 6.53 10.24 9.12
C ASN A 189 7.24 8.89 8.89
N ASN A 190 6.48 7.81 8.67
CA ASN A 190 7.06 6.52 8.32
C ASN A 190 7.16 6.42 6.78
N PRO A 191 8.37 6.47 6.17
CA PRO A 191 8.51 6.33 4.73
C PRO A 191 7.99 4.99 4.22
N ASP A 192 8.06 3.95 5.05
CA ASP A 192 7.67 2.57 4.72
C ASP A 192 6.17 2.31 4.92
N TYR A 193 5.42 3.30 5.42
CA TYR A 193 3.97 3.15 5.56
C TYR A 193 3.28 3.09 4.20
N PHE A 194 2.53 2.02 3.94
CA PHE A 194 1.76 1.80 2.72
C PHE A 194 0.34 1.29 3.03
N GLY A 195 -0.26 1.83 4.10
CA GLY A 195 -1.61 1.49 4.55
C GLY A 195 -2.65 2.60 4.33
N GLY A 196 -3.85 2.40 4.90
CA GLY A 196 -4.94 3.37 4.87
C GLY A 196 -5.75 3.29 3.58
N ILE A 197 -5.24 3.91 2.52
CA ILE A 197 -5.89 3.95 1.20
C ILE A 197 -4.83 3.75 0.13
N VAL A 198 -4.92 2.61 -0.58
CA VAL A 198 -4.02 2.25 -1.68
C VAL A 198 -4.82 1.79 -2.88
N ALA A 199 -4.39 2.16 -4.08
CA ALA A 199 -5.03 1.78 -5.34
C ALA A 199 -4.09 0.95 -6.21
N PHE A 200 -4.64 -0.04 -6.91
CA PHE A 200 -3.92 -0.93 -7.82
C PHE A 200 -4.71 -1.15 -9.11
N SER A 201 -3.98 -1.39 -10.20
CA SER A 201 -4.55 -2.04 -11.38
C SER A 201 -4.81 -3.52 -11.05
N LYS A 202 -5.64 -4.18 -11.85
CA LYS A 202 -5.85 -5.63 -11.71
C LYS A 202 -4.52 -6.37 -11.86
N GLU A 203 -3.78 -5.99 -12.89
CA GLU A 203 -2.53 -6.63 -13.32
C GLU A 203 -1.44 -6.50 -12.24
N ASP A 204 -1.26 -5.30 -11.67
CA ASP A 204 -0.25 -5.10 -10.63
C ASP A 204 -0.62 -5.85 -9.34
N PHE A 205 -1.91 -5.90 -8.98
CA PHE A 205 -2.35 -6.60 -7.79
C PHE A 205 -2.19 -8.12 -7.91
N GLU A 206 -2.51 -8.68 -9.08
CA GLU A 206 -2.27 -10.09 -9.40
C GLU A 206 -0.77 -10.42 -9.47
N LEU A 207 0.04 -9.51 -10.03
CA LEU A 207 1.50 -9.67 -10.13
C LEU A 207 2.15 -9.81 -8.76
N ILE A 208 1.70 -9.03 -7.77
CA ILE A 208 2.22 -9.10 -6.39
C ILE A 208 1.55 -10.17 -5.54
N ASP A 209 0.60 -10.93 -6.09
CA ASP A 209 -0.23 -11.90 -5.36
C ASP A 209 -1.02 -11.25 -4.20
N GLY A 210 -1.47 -10.00 -4.37
CA GLY A 210 -2.23 -9.22 -3.40
C GLY A 210 -1.60 -9.07 -2.01
N PHE A 211 -2.45 -8.88 -1.00
CA PHE A 211 -2.05 -8.74 0.41
C PHE A 211 -1.57 -10.07 1.01
N PRO A 212 -0.76 -10.06 2.09
CA PRO A 212 -0.47 -11.26 2.88
C PRO A 212 -1.68 -11.70 3.71
N ASN A 213 -2.02 -12.99 3.65
CA ASN A 213 -3.11 -13.60 4.41
C ASN A 213 -2.72 -13.99 5.85
N LEU A 214 -1.42 -13.97 6.19
CA LEU A 214 -0.93 -14.53 7.46
C LEU A 214 -1.06 -13.59 8.66
N TYR A 215 -1.22 -12.28 8.43
CA TYR A 215 -1.26 -11.27 9.50
C TYR A 215 -2.68 -11.14 10.09
N ALA A 216 -2.95 -11.88 11.16
CA ALA A 216 -4.14 -11.70 11.98
C ALA A 216 -3.86 -10.76 13.16
N GLY A 217 -4.69 -9.74 13.34
CA GLY A 217 -4.51 -8.66 14.30
C GLY A 217 -3.76 -7.46 13.70
N TRP A 218 -3.63 -6.39 14.48
CA TRP A 218 -3.07 -5.13 14.02
C TRP A 218 -1.56 -5.24 13.72
N GLY A 219 -1.20 -4.88 12.48
CA GLY A 219 0.15 -4.49 12.06
C GLY A 219 0.95 -5.56 11.31
N GLY A 220 1.64 -5.11 10.26
CA GLY A 220 2.64 -5.86 9.50
C GLY A 220 2.22 -6.24 8.08
N GLU A 221 0.92 -6.26 7.80
CA GLU A 221 0.37 -6.59 6.49
C GLU A 221 0.69 -5.52 5.44
N ASP A 222 0.59 -4.24 5.81
CA ASP A 222 0.91 -3.11 4.90
C ASP A 222 2.42 -3.04 4.62
N ASP A 223 3.25 -3.30 5.63
CA ASP A 223 4.70 -3.35 5.50
C ASP A 223 5.14 -4.46 4.53
N GLU A 224 4.49 -5.63 4.62
CA GLU A 224 4.78 -6.75 3.72
C GLU A 224 4.20 -6.52 2.32
N LEU A 225 3.03 -5.88 2.17
CA LEU A 225 2.52 -5.47 0.86
C LEU A 225 3.52 -4.55 0.15
N GLN A 226 4.06 -3.54 0.83
CA GLN A 226 5.05 -2.64 0.24
C GLN A 226 6.30 -3.40 -0.24
N LYS A 227 6.75 -4.40 0.52
CA LYS A 227 7.89 -5.25 0.11
C LYS A 227 7.59 -6.09 -1.12
N ARG A 228 6.34 -6.56 -1.30
CA ARG A 228 5.94 -7.28 -2.53
C ARG A 228 5.97 -6.35 -3.75
N VAL A 229 5.44 -5.13 -3.60
CA VAL A 229 5.51 -4.09 -4.65
C VAL A 229 6.96 -3.81 -5.04
N ALA A 230 7.84 -3.63 -4.06
CA ALA A 230 9.27 -3.41 -4.30
C ALA A 230 9.96 -4.63 -4.95
N ALA A 231 9.61 -5.86 -4.53
CA ALA A 231 10.14 -7.09 -5.11
C ALA A 231 9.73 -7.27 -6.58
N SER A 232 8.52 -6.84 -6.93
CA SER A 232 8.01 -6.80 -8.31
C SER A 232 8.48 -5.58 -9.10
N LYS A 233 9.38 -4.75 -8.53
CA LYS A 233 9.98 -3.56 -9.17
C LYS A 233 8.94 -2.53 -9.65
N LEU A 234 7.80 -2.48 -8.99
CA LEU A 234 6.76 -1.50 -9.27
C LEU A 234 7.08 -0.18 -8.57
N HIS A 235 6.84 0.92 -9.28
CA HIS A 235 6.88 2.27 -8.70
C HIS A 235 5.63 2.51 -7.85
N ILE A 236 5.72 3.32 -6.80
CA ILE A 236 4.55 3.77 -6.03
C ILE A 236 4.33 5.24 -6.31
N ASP A 237 3.18 5.57 -6.88
CA ASP A 237 2.72 6.96 -7.02
C ASP A 237 2.00 7.42 -5.74
N ALA A 238 1.95 8.73 -5.52
CA ALA A 238 1.31 9.27 -4.32
C ALA A 238 0.91 10.74 -4.51
N PRO A 239 -0.15 11.19 -3.82
CA PRO A 239 -0.40 12.61 -3.67
C PRO A 239 0.79 13.35 -3.05
N PRO A 240 1.03 14.61 -3.44
CA PRO A 240 2.15 15.37 -2.91
C PRO A 240 1.95 15.59 -1.40
N LYS A 241 3.05 15.56 -0.63
CA LYS A 241 2.99 15.61 0.84
C LYS A 241 2.27 16.84 1.40
N ASN A 242 2.32 17.96 0.68
CA ASN A 242 1.68 19.22 1.06
C ASN A 242 0.16 19.22 0.86
N LEU A 243 -0.42 18.21 0.21
CA LEU A 243 -1.88 18.04 0.10
C LEU A 243 -2.53 17.76 1.47
N GLY A 244 -1.77 17.24 2.43
CA GLY A 244 -2.26 16.49 3.59
C GLY A 244 -3.08 17.21 4.65
N ARG A 245 -3.30 18.52 4.58
CA ARG A 245 -4.22 19.21 5.51
C ARG A 245 -5.64 19.18 4.98
N GLY A 246 -6.50 18.39 5.61
CA GLY A 246 -7.92 18.29 5.27
C GLY A 246 -8.24 17.43 4.04
N ALA A 247 -7.24 16.78 3.42
CA ALA A 247 -7.47 15.89 2.28
C ALA A 247 -8.18 14.58 2.67
N ILE A 248 -7.99 14.12 3.91
CA ILE A 248 -8.60 12.91 4.47
C ILE A 248 -9.02 13.24 5.90
N VAL A 249 -10.29 13.02 6.23
CA VAL A 249 -10.82 13.12 7.59
C VAL A 249 -10.74 11.75 8.25
N ASP A 250 -10.02 11.67 9.36
CA ASP A 250 -9.89 10.45 10.17
C ASP A 250 -11.00 10.44 11.23
N LEU A 251 -11.86 9.42 11.19
CA LEU A 251 -12.97 9.24 12.12
C LEU A 251 -12.55 8.61 13.45
N GLU A 252 -11.31 8.10 13.57
CA GLU A 252 -10.83 7.57 14.83
C GLU A 252 -10.65 8.70 15.86
N ASN A 253 -11.37 8.58 16.98
CA ASN A 253 -11.31 9.54 18.09
C ASN A 253 -10.10 9.30 19.01
N MET A 254 -8.97 8.82 18.49
CA MET A 254 -7.80 8.47 19.28
C MET A 254 -6.54 8.90 18.54
N ASP A 255 -5.67 9.67 19.19
CA ASP A 255 -4.38 10.01 18.59
C ASP A 255 -3.47 8.77 18.48
N LEU A 256 -2.39 8.88 17.69
CA LEU A 256 -1.46 7.78 17.47
C LEU A 256 -0.80 7.30 18.77
N LYS A 257 -0.47 8.21 19.69
CA LYS A 257 0.21 7.88 20.96
C LYS A 257 -0.70 7.01 21.84
N THR A 258 -1.96 7.38 21.94
CA THR A 258 -2.99 6.70 22.71
C THR A 258 -3.29 5.33 22.08
N LYS A 259 -3.41 5.25 20.75
CA LYS A 259 -3.60 3.99 20.01
C LYS A 259 -2.46 3.02 20.27
N LEU A 260 -1.22 3.49 20.16
CA LEU A 260 -0.04 2.67 20.47
C LEU A 260 -0.01 2.25 21.96
N GLY A 261 -0.48 3.10 22.87
CA GLY A 261 -0.64 2.77 24.28
C GLY A 261 -1.63 1.63 24.53
N VAL A 262 -2.79 1.65 23.84
CA VAL A 262 -3.79 0.58 23.91
C VAL A 262 -3.22 -0.72 23.33
N LEU A 263 -2.64 -0.68 22.12
CA LEU A 263 -2.09 -1.85 21.44
C LEU A 263 -0.95 -2.54 22.22
N ARG A 264 -0.25 -1.80 23.09
CA ARG A 264 0.76 -2.38 23.99
C ARG A 264 0.16 -3.16 25.15
N LYS A 265 -1.07 -2.81 25.55
CA LYS A 265 -1.77 -3.39 26.71
C LYS A 265 -2.81 -4.44 26.32
N THR A 266 -3.24 -4.46 25.06
CA THR A 266 -4.27 -5.39 24.57
C THR A 266 -3.66 -6.45 23.66
N ASP A 267 -4.41 -7.54 23.47
CA ASP A 267 -4.04 -8.62 22.55
C ASP A 267 -4.40 -8.30 21.07
N TRP A 268 -4.58 -7.03 20.72
CA TRP A 268 -5.10 -6.63 19.41
C TRP A 268 -4.08 -6.72 18.29
N LYS A 269 -2.80 -6.74 18.62
CA LYS A 269 -1.71 -6.81 17.65
C LYS A 269 -1.57 -8.20 17.04
N CYS A 270 -0.94 -8.25 15.88
CA CYS A 270 -0.40 -9.50 15.36
C CYS A 270 0.76 -9.96 16.27
N ASN A 271 0.52 -11.02 17.04
CA ASN A 271 1.47 -11.48 18.06
C ASN A 271 2.70 -12.18 17.48
N VAL A 272 2.59 -12.66 16.25
CA VAL A 272 3.66 -13.38 15.55
C VAL A 272 4.10 -12.62 14.29
N LYS A 273 3.96 -11.29 14.33
CA LYS A 273 4.30 -10.38 13.22
C LYS A 273 5.74 -10.59 12.75
N TRP A 274 6.67 -10.76 13.69
CA TRP A 274 8.10 -10.81 13.36
C TRP A 274 8.48 -12.16 12.75
N GLU A 275 7.94 -13.25 13.28
CA GLU A 275 8.12 -14.61 12.79
C GLU A 275 7.57 -14.75 11.36
N ILE A 276 6.36 -14.25 11.11
CA ILE A 276 5.77 -14.20 9.76
C ILE A 276 6.63 -13.34 8.82
N ARG A 277 7.08 -12.16 9.27
CA ARG A 277 7.93 -11.28 8.46
C ARG A 277 9.25 -11.96 8.09
N ASP A 278 9.87 -12.65 9.03
CA ASP A 278 11.15 -13.32 8.83
C ASP A 278 10.98 -14.51 7.89
N GLU A 279 9.87 -15.25 7.98
CA GLU A 279 9.47 -16.26 7.00
C GLU A 279 9.33 -15.66 5.59
N HIS A 280 8.55 -14.59 5.41
CA HIS A 280 8.44 -13.89 4.13
C HIS A 280 9.81 -13.44 3.59
N ASN A 281 10.66 -12.85 4.44
CA ASN A 281 11.99 -12.40 4.05
C ASN A 281 12.91 -13.56 3.62
N ASN A 282 12.85 -14.71 4.30
CA ASN A 282 13.65 -15.89 3.99
C ASN A 282 13.21 -16.56 2.68
N LEU A 283 11.92 -16.47 2.37
CA LEU A 283 11.31 -17.07 1.19
C LEU A 283 11.42 -16.18 -0.06
N ARG A 284 11.33 -14.86 0.10
CA ARG A 284 11.38 -13.87 -0.99
C ARG A 284 12.54 -14.03 -1.99
N PRO A 285 13.82 -14.13 -1.57
CA PRO A 285 14.93 -14.24 -2.53
C PRO A 285 15.02 -15.60 -3.22
N LYS A 286 14.37 -16.62 -2.66
CA LYS A 286 14.48 -18.02 -3.13
C LYS A 286 13.42 -18.38 -4.17
N ARG A 287 12.47 -17.49 -4.46
CA ARG A 287 11.20 -17.87 -5.08
C ARG A 287 10.89 -16.97 -6.28
N LYS A 288 10.83 -17.57 -7.47
CA LYS A 288 10.26 -16.91 -8.67
C LYS A 288 8.72 -16.91 -8.65
N GLU A 289 8.08 -17.94 -8.08
CA GLU A 289 6.64 -18.18 -8.27
C GLU A 289 5.88 -18.80 -7.07
N LEU A 290 6.57 -19.13 -5.98
CA LEU A 290 5.93 -19.79 -4.84
C LEU A 290 4.95 -18.84 -4.11
N PRO A 291 3.85 -19.35 -3.53
CA PRO A 291 2.73 -18.53 -3.09
C PRO A 291 3.15 -17.60 -1.97
N TRP A 292 2.73 -16.34 -2.08
CA TRP A 292 3.00 -15.34 -1.05
C TRP A 292 2.01 -15.45 0.12
N TRP A 293 1.26 -16.54 0.25
CA TRP A 293 0.03 -16.56 1.05
C TRP A 293 -0.86 -15.37 0.68
N GLY A 294 -1.14 -15.26 -0.61
CA GLY A 294 -1.81 -14.12 -1.24
C GLY A 294 -3.17 -14.50 -1.83
N VAL A 295 -3.53 -13.85 -2.93
CA VAL A 295 -4.77 -14.13 -3.67
C VAL A 295 -4.80 -15.58 -4.20
N LYS A 296 -3.67 -16.10 -4.66
CA LYS A 296 -3.56 -17.45 -5.26
C LYS A 296 -3.81 -18.60 -4.28
N SER A 297 -3.60 -18.37 -2.99
CA SER A 297 -3.77 -19.35 -1.91
C SER A 297 -4.90 -18.94 -0.95
N LEU A 298 -5.88 -18.19 -1.46
CA LEU A 298 -6.93 -17.60 -0.66
C LEU A 298 -8.07 -18.60 -0.40
N GLU A 299 -8.12 -19.13 0.81
CA GLU A 299 -9.24 -19.93 1.31
C GLU A 299 -10.24 -19.02 2.04
N TYR A 300 -11.54 -19.16 1.75
CA TYR A 300 -12.64 -18.50 2.48
C TYR A 300 -14.00 -19.12 2.09
N LYS A 301 -15.04 -18.83 2.87
CA LYS A 301 -16.43 -19.15 2.56
C LYS A 301 -17.31 -17.89 2.61
N LEU A 302 -18.03 -17.61 1.54
CA LEU A 302 -19.08 -16.59 1.56
C LEU A 302 -20.29 -17.12 2.33
N LEU A 303 -20.65 -16.44 3.43
CA LEU A 303 -21.77 -16.82 4.28
C LEU A 303 -23.07 -16.12 3.87
N SER A 304 -22.98 -14.84 3.55
CA SER A 304 -24.13 -14.08 3.05
C SER A 304 -23.70 -12.87 2.23
N LYS A 305 -24.64 -12.36 1.41
CA LYS A 305 -24.51 -11.14 0.62
C LYS A 305 -25.75 -10.28 0.86
N SER A 306 -25.54 -8.98 1.07
CA SER A 306 -26.63 -8.00 1.19
C SER A 306 -26.29 -6.70 0.46
N SER A 307 -27.29 -6.04 -0.12
CA SER A 307 -27.13 -4.69 -0.66
C SER A 307 -27.21 -3.67 0.48
N LEU A 308 -26.35 -2.65 0.43
CA LEU A 308 -26.38 -1.48 1.32
C LEU A 308 -26.85 -0.21 0.59
N GLY A 309 -27.24 -0.33 -0.67
CA GLY A 309 -27.52 0.77 -1.59
C GLY A 309 -27.33 0.33 -3.04
N GLU A 310 -27.54 1.25 -3.97
CA GLU A 310 -27.37 0.99 -5.41
C GLU A 310 -25.93 0.60 -5.77
N HIS A 311 -24.96 1.31 -5.17
CA HIS A 311 -23.53 1.14 -5.47
C HIS A 311 -22.75 0.49 -4.33
N SER A 312 -23.43 -0.20 -3.41
CA SER A 312 -22.81 -0.73 -2.20
C SER A 312 -23.30 -2.15 -1.86
N THR A 313 -22.37 -3.08 -1.69
CA THR A 313 -22.63 -4.48 -1.31
C THR A 313 -21.84 -4.85 -0.06
N LYS A 314 -22.48 -5.58 0.87
CA LYS A 314 -21.84 -6.19 2.03
C LYS A 314 -21.75 -7.70 1.86
N LEU A 315 -20.55 -8.24 2.06
CA LEU A 315 -20.21 -9.65 2.04
C LEU A 315 -19.86 -10.07 3.46
N LEU A 316 -20.57 -11.06 4.01
CA LEU A 316 -20.18 -11.71 5.26
C LEU A 316 -19.40 -12.97 4.91
N VAL A 317 -18.17 -13.09 5.41
CA VAL A 317 -17.26 -14.19 5.05
C VAL A 317 -16.65 -14.85 6.28
N ASP A 318 -16.51 -16.17 6.20
CA ASP A 318 -15.62 -16.94 7.06
C ASP A 318 -14.26 -17.03 6.34
N ILE A 319 -13.20 -16.55 6.98
CA ILE A 319 -11.90 -16.45 6.33
C ILE A 319 -11.16 -17.78 6.26
N LEU A 320 -11.58 -18.87 6.92
CA LEU A 320 -10.93 -20.19 6.91
C LEU A 320 -9.42 -20.21 7.26
N PRO A 321 -8.83 -21.38 7.58
CA PRO A 321 -7.39 -21.50 7.84
C PRO A 321 -6.52 -21.12 6.63
N ASN A 322 -5.31 -20.63 6.88
CA ASN A 322 -4.31 -20.45 5.83
C ASN A 322 -3.59 -21.78 5.56
N LEU A 323 -3.36 -22.12 4.30
CA LEU A 323 -2.71 -23.37 3.91
C LEU A 323 -1.29 -23.13 3.37
N ASN A 324 -0.43 -24.12 3.57
CA ASN A 324 0.85 -24.28 2.91
C ASN A 324 0.66 -24.81 1.49
N ALA A 325 1.73 -24.80 0.70
CA ALA A 325 1.70 -25.31 -0.67
C ALA A 325 1.41 -26.83 -0.77
N ASP A 326 1.65 -27.58 0.30
CA ASP A 326 1.33 -29.01 0.40
C ASP A 326 -0.09 -29.28 0.92
N GLY A 327 -0.90 -28.24 1.12
CA GLY A 327 -2.26 -28.32 1.64
C GLY A 327 -2.38 -28.44 3.15
N THR A 328 -1.26 -28.50 3.89
CA THR A 328 -1.28 -28.51 5.36
C THR A 328 -1.59 -27.11 5.91
N GLU A 329 -2.15 -27.04 7.12
CA GLU A 329 -2.38 -25.75 7.76
C GLU A 329 -1.07 -25.03 8.12
N HIS A 330 -1.03 -23.72 7.86
CA HIS A 330 0.10 -22.88 8.24
C HIS A 330 0.18 -22.72 9.76
N TRP A 331 1.40 -22.76 10.32
CA TRP A 331 1.63 -22.72 11.77
C TRP A 331 1.03 -21.49 12.47
N SER A 332 0.90 -20.37 11.73
CA SER A 332 0.33 -19.12 12.27
C SER A 332 -1.16 -19.21 12.57
N ASN A 333 -1.90 -20.18 12.00
CA ASN A 333 -3.32 -20.38 12.30
C ASN A 333 -3.56 -20.58 13.80
N ASN A 334 -2.64 -21.26 14.48
CA ASN A 334 -2.65 -21.52 15.93
C ASN A 334 -2.29 -20.29 16.79
N LYS A 335 -2.07 -19.13 16.16
CA LYS A 335 -1.68 -17.85 16.78
C LYS A 335 -2.65 -16.72 16.47
N THR A 336 -3.78 -17.06 15.86
CA THR A 336 -4.82 -16.11 15.43
C THR A 336 -5.90 -15.89 16.49
N ASP A 337 -5.96 -16.72 17.53
CA ASP A 337 -6.93 -16.60 18.62
C ASP A 337 -6.60 -15.44 19.56
N TRP A 338 -7.65 -14.91 20.20
CA TRP A 338 -7.53 -13.98 21.32
C TRP A 338 -6.95 -14.70 22.55
N LYS A 339 -5.95 -14.08 23.20
CA LYS A 339 -5.35 -14.56 24.45
C LYS A 339 -6.09 -14.09 25.68
#